data_AF-A0A6I2GUG5-F1
#
_entry.id   AF-A0A6I2GUG5-F1
#
_cell.length_a   1.000
_cell.length_b   1.000
_cell.length_c   1.000
_cell.angle_alpha   90.00
_cell.angle_beta   90.00
_cell.angle_gamma   90.00
#
_symmetry.space_group_name_H-M   'P 1'
#
loop_
_entity.id
_entity.type
_entity.pdbx_description
1 polymer ?
#
loop_
_entity_poly.entity_id
_entity_poly.type
_entity_poly.pdbx_seq_one_letter_code
_entity_poly.pdbx_strand_id
1 'polypeptide(L)'
;MLPWLVLGSFLLLAVCPLLSRSRTADLAGDFSDHLRHAHVAWLALHKGLAVYLHPFGEVAAGGDYRHPCLGWPMVPYAYPPLALVLFMPVALAGQYLPLSEMAYARFALLYTLVLAHLALWAFWSALGRRTLLTLVAGALGWAMLVRSGLQGFYDPAWLLFGALALSRLQRGRPSEALPWFALAALTNYRAAALAPFALLAAWEAVRGRPAAKWPWASLALLGLSGALCVALFLPVLPYERDFRLAPPLLERGGGQFHWVLILGAGAALLALAQRRPAVAASVAVVTALAVVDTPAWWHALMLLVPLAATVAERRTPARVLLTVVLVCWLLVLHHNVWLSTPLGVFTELSIWAQRLRA
;
A
#
# COMPACT_ATOMS: atom_id res chain seq x y z
N MET A 1 -1.35 23.78 9.08
CA MET A 1 -0.97 23.91 7.65
C MET A 1 -0.96 22.58 6.89
N LEU A 2 -0.30 21.51 7.38
CA LEU A 2 -0.31 20.21 6.67
C LEU A 2 -1.72 19.65 6.41
N PRO A 3 -2.66 19.64 7.38
CA PRO A 3 -4.02 19.13 7.12
C PRO A 3 -4.73 19.89 6.00
N TRP A 4 -4.54 21.21 5.94
CA TRP A 4 -5.13 22.07 4.90
C TRP A 4 -4.55 21.80 3.50
N LEU A 5 -3.25 21.48 3.40
CA LEU A 5 -2.64 21.09 2.12
C LEU A 5 -3.18 19.75 1.61
N VAL A 6 -3.33 18.77 2.51
CA VAL A 6 -3.91 17.47 2.17
C VAL A 6 -5.39 17.62 1.78
N LEU A 7 -6.15 18.42 2.54
CA LEU A 7 -7.55 18.71 2.20
C LEU A 7 -7.68 19.45 0.87
N GLY A 8 -6.86 20.47 0.62
CA GLY A 8 -6.86 21.20 -0.65
C GLY A 8 -6.52 20.30 -1.84
N SER A 9 -5.53 19.41 -1.67
CA SER A 9 -5.20 18.37 -2.67
C SER A 9 -6.40 17.45 -2.93
N PHE A 10 -7.07 16.98 -1.86
CA PHE A 10 -8.25 16.12 -1.99
C PHE A 10 -9.38 16.82 -2.74
N LEU A 11 -9.75 18.04 -2.34
CA LEU A 11 -10.84 18.78 -2.94
C LEU A 11 -10.57 19.08 -4.43
N LEU A 12 -9.33 19.43 -4.77
CA LEU A 12 -8.93 19.64 -6.16
C LEU A 12 -9.05 18.36 -6.99
N LEU A 13 -8.58 17.24 -6.45
CA LEU A 13 -8.53 15.96 -7.19
C LEU A 13 -9.85 15.19 -7.14
N ALA A 14 -10.76 15.50 -6.22
CA ALA A 14 -12.12 14.94 -6.20
C ALA A 14 -12.92 15.30 -7.46
N VAL A 15 -12.53 16.36 -8.17
CA VAL A 15 -13.09 16.71 -9.49
C VAL A 15 -12.87 15.58 -10.50
N CYS A 16 -11.76 14.83 -10.40
CA CYS A 16 -11.45 13.73 -11.31
C CYS A 16 -12.53 12.64 -11.33
N PRO A 17 -12.84 11.94 -10.23
CA PRO A 17 -13.93 10.98 -10.21
C PRO A 17 -15.28 11.62 -10.52
N LEU A 18 -15.56 12.82 -10.00
CA LEU A 18 -16.88 13.47 -10.17
C LEU A 18 -17.22 13.78 -11.64
N LEU A 19 -16.22 14.16 -12.44
CA LEU A 19 -16.39 14.45 -13.87
C LEU A 19 -16.03 13.26 -14.78
N SER A 20 -15.51 12.16 -14.22
CA SER A 20 -15.09 11.01 -15.02
C SER A 20 -16.27 10.38 -15.77
N ARG A 21 -16.03 10.05 -17.04
CA ARG A 21 -16.97 9.31 -17.90
C ARG A 21 -16.57 7.84 -18.06
N SER A 22 -15.44 7.41 -17.50
CA SER A 22 -15.04 6.00 -17.55
C SER A 22 -15.99 5.14 -16.72
N ARG A 23 -16.20 3.88 -17.13
CA ARG A 23 -17.13 2.94 -16.48
C ARG A 23 -16.80 2.73 -14.99
N THR A 24 -15.52 2.75 -14.68
CA THR A 24 -14.92 2.57 -13.35
C THR A 24 -14.61 3.90 -12.66
N ALA A 25 -14.97 5.04 -13.28
CA ALA A 25 -14.64 6.40 -12.86
C ALA A 25 -13.13 6.71 -12.68
N ASP A 26 -12.23 5.73 -12.79
CA ASP A 26 -10.79 5.88 -12.60
C ASP A 26 -10.13 6.67 -13.72
N LEU A 27 -8.90 7.10 -13.44
CA LEU A 27 -8.15 7.99 -14.31
C LEU A 27 -7.74 7.34 -15.64
N ALA A 28 -7.37 6.05 -15.64
CA ALA A 28 -7.01 5.33 -16.87
C ALA A 28 -8.25 4.87 -17.65
N GLY A 29 -9.27 4.43 -16.92
CA GLY A 29 -10.56 3.95 -17.42
C GLY A 29 -10.74 2.42 -17.38
N ASP A 30 -9.75 1.69 -16.86
CA ASP A 30 -9.69 0.23 -16.90
C ASP A 30 -9.45 -0.42 -15.52
N PHE A 31 -9.16 0.37 -14.47
CA PHE A 31 -8.90 -0.19 -13.14
C PHE A 31 -10.18 -0.31 -12.32
N SER A 32 -10.38 -1.50 -11.73
CA SER A 32 -11.63 -1.86 -11.07
C SER A 32 -11.47 -2.34 -9.63
N ASP A 33 -10.27 -2.26 -9.05
CA ASP A 33 -9.96 -2.75 -7.69
C ASP A 33 -10.95 -2.22 -6.64
N HIS A 34 -11.23 -0.91 -6.62
CA HIS A 34 -12.19 -0.30 -5.69
C HIS A 34 -13.62 -0.89 -5.79
N LEU A 35 -14.09 -1.25 -6.99
CA LEU A 35 -15.39 -1.89 -7.19
C LEU A 35 -15.34 -3.36 -6.78
N ARG A 36 -14.26 -4.05 -7.17
CA ARG A 36 -14.04 -5.44 -6.83
C ARG A 36 -13.97 -5.64 -5.33
N HIS A 37 -13.21 -4.83 -4.59
CA HIS A 37 -13.09 -4.98 -3.14
C HIS A 37 -14.42 -4.81 -2.42
N ALA A 38 -15.28 -3.90 -2.90
CA ALA A 38 -16.64 -3.78 -2.39
C ALA A 38 -17.50 -5.02 -2.71
N HIS A 39 -17.42 -5.56 -3.93
CA HIS A 39 -18.12 -6.80 -4.29
C HIS A 39 -17.64 -7.99 -3.46
N VAL A 40 -16.32 -8.16 -3.28
CA VAL A 40 -15.77 -9.23 -2.44
C VAL A 40 -16.16 -9.02 -0.96
N ALA A 41 -16.19 -7.79 -0.46
CA ALA A 41 -16.64 -7.50 0.90
C ALA A 41 -18.11 -7.91 1.11
N TRP A 42 -18.98 -7.66 0.12
CA TRP A 42 -20.36 -8.16 0.13
C TRP A 42 -20.40 -9.69 0.18
N LEU A 43 -19.63 -10.37 -0.68
CA LEU A 43 -19.58 -11.83 -0.67
C LEU A 43 -19.03 -12.38 0.64
N ALA A 44 -18.03 -11.74 1.24
CA ALA A 44 -17.49 -12.15 2.53
C ALA A 44 -18.52 -12.03 3.66
N LEU A 45 -19.40 -11.01 3.61
CA LEU A 45 -20.51 -10.85 4.55
C LEU A 45 -21.50 -12.03 4.49
N HIS A 46 -21.73 -12.59 3.29
CA HIS A 46 -22.77 -13.62 3.07
C HIS A 46 -22.24 -15.05 3.00
N LYS A 47 -21.00 -15.22 2.50
CA LYS A 47 -20.35 -16.51 2.24
C LYS A 47 -19.13 -16.73 3.15
N GLY A 48 -18.81 -15.78 4.04
CA GLY A 48 -17.77 -15.91 5.04
C GLY A 48 -16.39 -16.18 4.44
N LEU A 49 -15.69 -17.18 4.97
CA LEU A 49 -14.34 -17.55 4.54
C LEU A 49 -14.28 -18.18 3.14
N ALA A 50 -15.41 -18.50 2.50
CA ALA A 50 -15.41 -19.08 1.15
C ALA A 50 -14.67 -18.20 0.13
N VAL A 51 -14.67 -16.86 0.31
CA VAL A 51 -13.92 -15.92 -0.54
C VAL A 51 -12.42 -16.18 -0.57
N TYR A 52 -11.86 -16.82 0.47
CA TYR A 52 -10.44 -17.16 0.57
C TYR A 52 -10.12 -18.59 0.09
N LEU A 53 -11.13 -19.44 -0.01
CA LEU A 53 -10.94 -20.88 -0.23
C LEU A 53 -11.28 -21.30 -1.66
N HIS A 54 -12.11 -20.52 -2.36
CA HIS A 54 -12.61 -20.84 -3.70
C HIS A 54 -12.34 -19.69 -4.68
N PRO A 55 -12.16 -19.99 -5.99
CA PRO A 55 -12.09 -18.99 -7.04
C PRO A 55 -13.23 -17.97 -6.95
N PHE A 56 -12.91 -16.70 -7.11
CA PHE A 56 -13.87 -15.62 -6.93
C PHE A 56 -15.11 -15.74 -7.81
N GLY A 57 -14.98 -16.26 -9.04
CA GLY A 57 -16.09 -16.49 -9.95
C GLY A 57 -17.10 -17.52 -9.43
N GLU A 58 -16.62 -18.58 -8.75
CA GLU A 58 -17.47 -19.58 -8.11
C GLU A 58 -18.20 -18.99 -6.90
N VAL A 59 -17.49 -18.20 -6.10
CA VAL A 59 -18.08 -17.52 -4.93
C VAL A 59 -19.03 -16.41 -5.36
N ALA A 60 -18.82 -15.77 -6.50
CA ALA A 60 -19.72 -14.74 -7.04
C ALA A 60 -20.94 -15.34 -7.76
N ALA A 61 -20.88 -16.60 -8.18
CA ALA A 61 -21.99 -17.27 -8.86
C ALA A 61 -23.25 -17.26 -7.97
N GLY A 62 -24.36 -16.80 -8.56
CA GLY A 62 -25.64 -16.66 -7.86
C GLY A 62 -25.69 -15.56 -6.79
N GLY A 63 -24.68 -14.67 -6.73
CA GLY A 63 -24.72 -13.49 -5.87
C GLY A 63 -25.69 -12.43 -6.38
N ASP A 64 -26.33 -11.72 -5.46
CA ASP A 64 -27.35 -10.68 -5.70
C ASP A 64 -26.80 -9.26 -5.55
N TYR A 65 -25.47 -9.09 -5.62
CA TYR A 65 -24.85 -7.79 -5.46
C TYR A 65 -25.23 -6.88 -6.65
N ARG A 66 -25.79 -5.70 -6.37
CA ARG A 66 -26.31 -4.77 -7.39
C ARG A 66 -25.26 -4.27 -8.38
N HIS A 67 -23.99 -4.22 -7.96
CA HIS A 67 -22.88 -3.70 -8.76
C HIS A 67 -21.77 -4.74 -8.90
N PRO A 68 -22.01 -5.85 -9.60
CA PRO A 68 -21.06 -6.94 -9.68
C PRO A 68 -19.80 -6.51 -10.46
N CYS A 69 -18.65 -6.84 -9.91
CA CYS A 69 -17.36 -6.68 -10.56
C CYS A 69 -16.61 -8.01 -10.51
N LEU A 70 -16.43 -8.66 -11.66
CA LEU A 70 -15.86 -10.01 -11.78
C LEU A 70 -14.37 -10.00 -12.15
N GLY A 71 -13.60 -9.02 -11.67
CA GLY A 71 -12.15 -8.97 -11.89
C GLY A 71 -11.43 -10.17 -11.26
N TRP A 72 -10.55 -10.81 -12.03
CA TRP A 72 -9.81 -12.05 -11.70
C TRP A 72 -10.71 -13.16 -11.12
N PRO A 73 -11.68 -13.68 -11.89
CA PRO A 73 -12.64 -14.66 -11.41
C PRO A 73 -12.00 -16.03 -11.07
N MET A 74 -10.84 -16.33 -11.64
CA MET A 74 -10.14 -17.59 -11.48
C MET A 74 -9.39 -17.74 -10.15
N VAL A 75 -9.22 -16.67 -9.37
CA VAL A 75 -8.41 -16.70 -8.14
C VAL A 75 -9.24 -16.45 -6.89
N PRO A 76 -8.92 -17.12 -5.77
CA PRO A 76 -9.45 -16.73 -4.47
C PRO A 76 -9.02 -15.30 -4.09
N TYR A 77 -9.64 -14.75 -3.06
CA TYR A 77 -9.30 -13.43 -2.57
C TYR A 77 -7.88 -13.40 -1.98
N ALA A 78 -6.99 -12.63 -2.62
CA ALA A 78 -5.56 -12.60 -2.34
C ALA A 78 -5.11 -11.57 -1.30
N TYR A 79 -6.05 -10.96 -0.56
CA TYR A 79 -5.72 -9.85 0.32
C TYR A 79 -6.12 -10.10 1.78
N PRO A 80 -5.35 -9.57 2.74
CA PRO A 80 -5.67 -9.66 4.16
C PRO A 80 -7.08 -9.12 4.54
N PRO A 81 -7.66 -9.60 5.65
CA PRO A 81 -9.10 -9.47 5.91
C PRO A 81 -9.56 -8.07 6.31
N LEU A 82 -8.68 -7.18 6.79
CA LEU A 82 -9.08 -5.81 7.09
C LEU A 82 -9.45 -5.06 5.80
N ALA A 83 -8.96 -5.46 4.63
CA ALA A 83 -9.42 -4.89 3.37
C ALA A 83 -10.92 -5.12 3.13
N LEU A 84 -11.47 -6.29 3.52
CA LEU A 84 -12.90 -6.57 3.44
C LEU A 84 -13.70 -5.65 4.36
N VAL A 85 -13.21 -5.46 5.59
CA VAL A 85 -13.84 -4.55 6.57
C VAL A 85 -13.77 -3.10 6.08
N LEU A 86 -12.64 -2.67 5.53
CA LEU A 86 -12.47 -1.33 4.95
C LEU A 86 -13.44 -1.08 3.80
N PHE A 87 -13.76 -2.09 2.98
CA PHE A 87 -14.70 -1.92 1.87
C PHE A 87 -16.16 -2.23 2.22
N MET A 88 -16.45 -2.68 3.45
CA MET A 88 -17.81 -2.96 3.89
C MET A 88 -18.74 -1.74 3.75
N PRO A 89 -18.37 -0.51 4.14
CA PRO A 89 -19.23 0.65 3.95
C PRO A 89 -19.56 0.91 2.47
N VAL A 90 -18.59 0.66 1.57
CA VAL A 90 -18.78 0.83 0.13
C VAL A 90 -19.71 -0.26 -0.41
N ALA A 91 -19.54 -1.50 0.03
CA ALA A 91 -20.39 -2.63 -0.32
C ALA A 91 -21.85 -2.39 0.09
N LEU A 92 -22.07 -1.99 1.34
CA LEU A 92 -23.41 -1.70 1.86
C LEU A 92 -24.07 -0.53 1.12
N ALA A 93 -23.32 0.54 0.84
CA ALA A 93 -23.82 1.65 0.05
C ALA A 93 -24.20 1.22 -1.37
N GLY A 94 -23.37 0.39 -2.02
CA GLY A 94 -23.66 -0.15 -3.34
C GLY A 94 -24.89 -1.04 -3.39
N GLN A 95 -25.13 -1.84 -2.35
CA GLN A 95 -26.31 -2.69 -2.33
C GLN A 95 -27.59 -1.91 -2.04
N TYR A 96 -27.58 -1.05 -1.01
CA TYR A 96 -28.81 -0.52 -0.43
C TYR A 96 -29.20 0.87 -0.93
N LEU A 97 -28.26 1.65 -1.47
CA LEU A 97 -28.60 2.95 -2.05
C LEU A 97 -29.02 2.80 -3.51
N PRO A 98 -30.00 3.59 -4.00
CA PRO A 98 -30.46 3.56 -5.39
C PRO A 98 -29.49 4.26 -6.35
N LEU A 99 -28.21 3.90 -6.30
CA LEU A 99 -27.16 4.47 -7.16
C LEU A 99 -27.21 3.82 -8.55
N SER A 100 -26.97 4.63 -9.59
CA SER A 100 -26.61 4.11 -10.91
C SER A 100 -25.19 3.53 -10.88
N GLU A 101 -24.84 2.68 -11.85
CA GLU A 101 -23.48 2.11 -11.93
C GLU A 101 -22.39 3.20 -11.90
N MET A 102 -22.58 4.27 -12.66
CA MET A 102 -21.65 5.39 -12.71
C MET A 102 -21.58 6.13 -11.36
N ALA A 103 -22.71 6.41 -10.72
CA ALA A 103 -22.73 7.09 -9.42
C ALA A 103 -22.02 6.26 -8.35
N TYR A 104 -22.25 4.95 -8.35
CA TYR A 104 -21.56 4.02 -7.46
C TYR A 104 -20.06 3.96 -7.74
N ALA A 105 -19.64 3.90 -9.01
CA ALA A 105 -18.22 3.87 -9.36
C ALA A 105 -17.47 5.11 -8.87
N ARG A 106 -18.06 6.30 -9.09
CA ARG A 106 -17.52 7.58 -8.59
C ARG A 106 -17.44 7.61 -7.07
N PHE A 107 -18.46 7.12 -6.38
CA PHE A 107 -18.48 7.04 -4.92
C PHE A 107 -17.37 6.13 -4.38
N ALA A 108 -17.24 4.93 -4.95
CA ALA A 108 -16.22 3.96 -4.53
C ALA A 108 -14.79 4.48 -4.82
N LEU A 109 -14.58 5.20 -5.93
CA LEU A 109 -13.30 5.84 -6.24
C LEU A 109 -12.99 7.05 -5.33
N LEU A 110 -13.99 7.87 -5.00
CA LEU A 110 -13.84 8.93 -4.01
C LEU A 110 -13.43 8.36 -2.64
N TYR A 111 -13.98 7.20 -2.27
CA TYR A 111 -13.58 6.50 -1.04
C TYR A 111 -12.10 6.11 -1.05
N THR A 112 -11.58 5.50 -2.13
CA THR A 112 -10.15 5.18 -2.22
C THR A 112 -9.27 6.44 -2.26
N LEU A 113 -9.76 7.53 -2.86
CA LEU A 113 -9.06 8.82 -2.84
C LEU A 113 -9.00 9.41 -1.43
N VAL A 114 -10.03 9.24 -0.60
CA VAL A 114 -9.98 9.60 0.83
C VAL A 114 -8.91 8.79 1.55
N LEU A 115 -8.86 7.47 1.36
CA LEU A 115 -7.83 6.60 1.96
C LEU A 115 -6.42 7.05 1.54
N ALA A 116 -6.23 7.40 0.27
CA ALA A 116 -4.97 7.94 -0.23
C ALA A 116 -4.53 9.24 0.47
N HIS A 117 -5.47 10.17 0.70
CA HIS A 117 -5.17 11.42 1.38
C HIS A 117 -4.97 11.26 2.89
N LEU A 118 -5.66 10.33 3.54
CA LEU A 118 -5.39 9.97 4.93
C LEU A 118 -3.97 9.36 5.06
N ALA A 119 -3.61 8.45 4.15
CA ALA A 119 -2.27 7.88 4.08
C ALA A 119 -1.20 8.96 3.84
N LEU A 120 -1.47 9.92 2.95
CA LEU A 120 -0.59 11.06 2.70
C LEU A 120 -0.39 11.91 3.95
N TRP A 121 -1.46 12.22 4.67
CA TRP A 121 -1.37 12.96 5.94
C TRP A 121 -0.51 12.23 6.96
N ALA A 122 -0.72 10.91 7.13
CA ALA A 122 0.06 10.10 8.05
C ALA A 122 1.53 10.01 7.62
N PHE A 123 1.80 9.81 6.33
CA PHE A 123 3.13 9.78 5.75
C PHE A 123 3.89 11.08 5.99
N TRP A 124 3.29 12.23 5.65
CA TRP A 124 3.89 13.55 5.93
C TRP A 124 4.11 13.79 7.42
N SER A 125 3.19 13.32 8.27
CA SER A 125 3.35 13.40 9.73
C SER A 125 4.51 12.54 10.24
N ALA A 126 4.79 11.41 9.58
CA ALA A 126 5.93 10.56 9.88
C ALA A 126 7.26 11.15 9.40
N LEU A 127 7.29 11.93 8.31
CA LEU A 127 8.52 12.60 7.83
C LEU A 127 9.07 13.66 8.82
N GLY A 128 8.25 14.17 9.73
CA GLY A 128 8.69 15.09 10.79
C GLY A 128 8.97 16.52 10.32
N ARG A 129 10.17 17.04 10.63
CA ARG A 129 10.52 18.46 10.38
C ARG A 129 10.59 18.75 8.88
N ARG A 130 10.17 19.95 8.46
CA ARG A 130 10.23 20.36 7.04
C ARG A 130 11.66 20.66 6.62
N THR A 131 12.19 19.84 5.74
CA THR A 131 13.52 19.93 5.11
C THR A 131 13.35 19.76 3.60
N LEU A 132 14.33 20.15 2.79
CA LEU A 132 14.27 19.87 1.34
C LEU A 132 14.06 18.37 1.07
N LEU A 133 14.77 17.50 1.81
CA LEU A 133 14.62 16.05 1.69
C LEU A 133 13.22 15.55 2.02
N THR A 134 12.59 16.12 3.06
CA THR A 134 11.22 15.73 3.43
C THR A 134 10.21 16.26 2.43
N LEU A 135 10.48 17.41 1.79
CA LEU A 135 9.65 17.92 0.71
C LEU A 135 9.75 17.02 -0.52
N VAL A 136 10.95 16.57 -0.90
CA VAL A 136 11.16 15.62 -2.00
C VAL A 136 10.48 14.29 -1.69
N ALA A 137 10.72 13.70 -0.51
CA ALA A 137 10.07 12.47 -0.09
C ALA A 137 8.54 12.63 -0.03
N GLY A 138 8.05 13.76 0.48
CA GLY A 138 6.64 14.10 0.56
C GLY A 138 5.97 14.28 -0.81
N ALA A 139 6.69 14.85 -1.79
CA ALA A 139 6.24 14.99 -3.17
C ALA A 139 6.18 13.65 -3.89
N LEU A 140 7.18 12.78 -3.70
CA LEU A 140 7.16 11.41 -4.22
C LEU A 140 6.01 10.60 -3.60
N GLY A 141 5.85 10.67 -2.28
CA GLY A 141 4.73 10.05 -1.58
C GLY A 141 3.39 10.57 -2.07
N TRP A 142 3.25 11.89 -2.28
CA TRP A 142 2.05 12.48 -2.88
C TRP A 142 1.76 11.89 -4.26
N ALA A 143 2.73 11.90 -5.17
CA ALA A 143 2.54 11.41 -6.53
C ALA A 143 2.09 9.95 -6.54
N MET A 144 2.76 9.09 -5.76
CA MET A 144 2.45 7.66 -5.71
C MET A 144 1.09 7.37 -5.07
N LEU A 145 0.81 7.96 -3.90
CA LEU A 145 -0.43 7.70 -3.16
C LEU A 145 -1.65 8.26 -3.89
N VAL A 146 -1.55 9.47 -4.42
CA VAL A 146 -2.63 10.09 -5.20
C VAL A 146 -2.89 9.30 -6.46
N ARG A 147 -1.84 8.90 -7.19
CA ARG A 147 -2.00 8.06 -8.39
C ARG A 147 -2.74 6.77 -8.04
N SER A 148 -2.34 6.08 -6.97
CA SER A 148 -3.04 4.87 -6.51
C SER A 148 -4.51 5.15 -6.20
N GLY A 149 -4.82 6.22 -5.46
CA GLY A 149 -6.20 6.59 -5.14
C GLY A 149 -7.05 6.92 -6.37
N LEU A 150 -6.51 7.65 -7.35
CA LEU A 150 -7.19 8.03 -8.60
C LEU A 150 -7.34 6.88 -9.59
N GLN A 151 -6.53 5.84 -9.44
CA GLN A 151 -6.62 4.58 -10.21
C GLN A 151 -7.47 3.54 -9.47
N GLY A 152 -8.09 3.89 -8.33
CA GLY A 152 -8.96 2.98 -7.58
C GLY A 152 -8.23 1.91 -6.76
N PHE A 153 -6.92 2.03 -6.57
CA PHE A 153 -6.14 1.15 -5.70
C PHE A 153 -6.26 1.59 -4.24
N TYR A 154 -6.61 0.65 -3.38
CA TYR A 154 -6.73 0.88 -1.94
C TYR A 154 -5.40 0.73 -1.18
N ASP A 155 -4.33 0.34 -1.87
CA ASP A 155 -2.97 0.17 -1.36
C ASP A 155 -2.49 1.29 -0.41
N PRO A 156 -2.82 2.58 -0.61
CA PRO A 156 -2.47 3.61 0.38
C PRO A 156 -2.90 3.30 1.82
N ALA A 157 -3.98 2.53 2.03
CA ALA A 157 -4.51 2.21 3.35
C ALA A 157 -3.53 1.47 4.27
N TRP A 158 -2.72 0.53 3.74
CA TRP A 158 -1.73 -0.15 4.60
C TRP A 158 -0.59 0.81 4.99
N LEU A 159 -0.24 1.75 4.10
CA LEU A 159 0.78 2.75 4.39
C LEU A 159 0.29 3.81 5.37
N LEU A 160 -1.01 4.12 5.42
CA LEU A 160 -1.61 4.93 6.49
C LEU A 160 -1.25 4.34 7.86
N PHE A 161 -1.55 3.06 8.09
CA PHE A 161 -1.24 2.38 9.34
C PHE A 161 0.27 2.24 9.56
N GLY A 162 1.03 1.92 8.50
CA GLY A 162 2.49 1.83 8.56
C GLY A 162 3.16 3.15 8.97
N ALA A 163 2.75 4.28 8.40
CA ALA A 163 3.28 5.60 8.73
C ALA A 163 2.93 6.00 10.17
N LEU A 164 1.72 5.69 10.64
CA LEU A 164 1.35 5.88 12.05
C LEU A 164 2.23 5.00 12.97
N ALA A 165 2.46 3.74 12.61
CA ALA A 165 3.33 2.83 13.36
C ALA A 165 4.76 3.38 13.48
N LEU A 166 5.36 3.76 12.34
CA LEU A 166 6.71 4.35 12.29
C LEU A 166 6.78 5.63 13.12
N SER A 167 5.76 6.49 13.05
CA SER A 167 5.69 7.71 13.85
C SER A 167 5.67 7.45 15.35
N ARG A 168 4.98 6.39 15.81
CA ARG A 168 4.97 5.97 17.23
C ARG A 168 6.33 5.40 17.65
N LEU A 169 6.92 4.56 16.81
CA LEU A 169 8.24 3.99 17.06
C LEU A 169 9.32 5.08 17.19
N GLN A 170 9.32 6.05 16.26
CA GLN A 170 10.24 7.20 16.27
C GLN A 170 10.08 8.11 17.51
N ARG A 171 8.91 8.12 18.15
CA ARG A 171 8.64 8.84 19.39
C ARG A 171 8.99 8.02 20.65
N GLY A 172 9.66 6.88 20.50
CA GLY A 172 10.02 6.00 21.62
C GLY A 172 8.80 5.32 22.24
N ARG A 173 7.74 5.09 21.46
CA ARG A 173 6.50 4.44 21.93
C ARG A 173 6.29 3.08 21.22
N PRO A 174 7.19 2.11 21.40
CA PRO A 174 7.16 0.85 20.66
C PRO A 174 5.88 0.04 20.93
N SER A 175 5.38 0.02 22.17
CA SER A 175 4.14 -0.69 22.52
C SER A 175 2.90 -0.11 21.83
N GLU A 176 2.85 1.21 21.63
CA GLU A 176 1.77 1.88 20.87
C GLU A 176 1.90 1.63 19.36
N ALA A 177 3.09 1.30 18.84
CA ALA A 177 3.31 1.05 17.41
C ALA A 177 2.83 -0.33 16.96
N LEU A 178 2.87 -1.34 17.84
CA LEU A 178 2.54 -2.73 17.53
C LEU A 178 1.13 -2.93 16.93
N PRO A 179 0.04 -2.33 17.49
CA PRO A 179 -1.28 -2.46 16.88
C PRO A 179 -1.36 -1.84 15.48
N TRP A 180 -0.63 -0.76 15.21
CA TRP A 180 -0.60 -0.15 13.88
C TRP A 180 0.13 -1.03 12.85
N PHE A 181 1.21 -1.72 13.27
CA PHE A 181 1.84 -2.73 12.40
C PHE A 181 0.90 -3.90 12.11
N ALA A 182 0.14 -4.35 13.11
CA ALA A 182 -0.87 -5.38 12.91
C ALA A 182 -1.96 -4.95 11.92
N LEU A 183 -2.50 -3.73 12.05
CA LEU A 183 -3.48 -3.16 11.11
C LEU A 183 -2.90 -3.04 9.69
N ALA A 184 -1.65 -2.60 9.55
CA ALA A 184 -0.99 -2.56 8.25
C ALA A 184 -0.91 -3.96 7.61
N ALA A 185 -0.48 -4.97 8.38
CA ALA A 185 -0.40 -6.36 7.95
C ALA A 185 -1.77 -6.93 7.55
N LEU A 186 -2.81 -6.64 8.33
CA LEU A 186 -4.19 -7.06 8.04
C LEU A 186 -4.82 -6.31 6.87
N THR A 187 -4.21 -5.24 6.36
CA THR A 187 -4.73 -4.46 5.22
C THR A 187 -4.18 -4.96 3.89
N ASN A 188 -2.88 -5.24 3.82
CA ASN A 188 -2.22 -5.61 2.56
C ASN A 188 -0.93 -6.40 2.82
N TYR A 189 -0.68 -7.45 2.02
CA TYR A 189 0.51 -8.30 2.15
C TYR A 189 1.82 -7.51 1.95
N ARG A 190 1.80 -6.41 1.20
CA ARG A 190 2.96 -5.53 0.99
C ARG A 190 3.43 -4.81 2.25
N ALA A 191 2.63 -4.82 3.32
CA ALA A 191 3.09 -4.43 4.65
C ALA A 191 4.26 -5.30 5.17
N ALA A 192 4.63 -6.40 4.49
CA ALA A 192 5.88 -7.11 4.70
C ALA A 192 7.12 -6.18 4.73
N ALA A 193 7.12 -5.09 3.96
CA ALA A 193 8.17 -4.06 4.00
C ALA A 193 8.38 -3.44 5.40
N LEU A 194 7.35 -3.48 6.26
CA LEU A 194 7.37 -2.98 7.64
C LEU A 194 7.82 -4.04 8.67
N ALA A 195 7.94 -5.32 8.28
CA ALA A 195 8.24 -6.41 9.22
C ALA A 195 9.51 -6.17 10.06
N PRO A 196 10.64 -5.66 9.49
CA PRO A 196 11.82 -5.35 10.28
C PRO A 196 11.58 -4.30 11.38
N PHE A 197 10.72 -3.32 11.12
CA PHE A 197 10.36 -2.30 12.11
C PHE A 197 9.36 -2.82 13.14
N ALA A 198 8.46 -3.72 12.76
CA ALA A 198 7.57 -4.40 13.69
C ALA A 198 8.34 -5.28 14.68
N LEU A 199 9.35 -6.02 14.20
CA LEU A 199 10.24 -6.82 15.04
C LEU A 199 11.08 -5.93 15.98
N LEU A 200 11.61 -4.81 15.47
CA LEU A 200 12.31 -3.82 16.29
C LEU A 200 11.39 -3.28 17.40
N ALA A 201 10.16 -2.88 17.06
CA ALA A 201 9.18 -2.39 18.02
C ALA A 201 8.81 -3.45 19.06
N ALA A 202 8.64 -4.72 18.65
CA ALA A 202 8.32 -5.81 19.57
C ALA A 202 9.46 -6.03 20.57
N TRP A 203 10.71 -6.04 20.09
CA TRP A 203 11.88 -6.15 20.93
C TRP A 203 12.04 -4.95 21.89
N GLU A 204 11.93 -3.71 21.40
CA GLU A 204 12.00 -2.51 22.25
C GLU A 204 10.87 -2.44 23.28
N ALA A 205 9.70 -2.99 22.97
CA ALA A 205 8.56 -3.03 23.88
C ALA A 205 8.75 -3.98 25.08
N VAL A 206 9.65 -4.97 24.97
CA VAL A 206 9.89 -5.98 26.02
C VAL A 206 11.28 -5.93 26.63
N ARG A 207 12.27 -5.38 25.93
CA ARG A 207 13.67 -5.37 26.36
C ARG A 207 13.82 -4.68 27.73
N GLY A 208 14.45 -5.39 28.67
CA GLY A 208 14.71 -4.88 30.02
C GLY A 208 13.46 -4.82 30.92
N ARG A 209 12.33 -5.39 30.51
CA ARG A 209 11.08 -5.43 31.30
C ARG A 209 10.77 -6.88 31.73
N PRO A 210 10.26 -7.11 32.95
CA PRO A 210 9.76 -8.43 33.35
C PRO A 210 8.52 -8.81 32.54
N ALA A 211 8.30 -10.11 32.32
CA ALA A 211 7.21 -10.66 31.50
C ALA A 211 5.82 -10.16 31.92
N ALA A 212 5.59 -9.94 33.22
CA ALA A 212 4.34 -9.40 33.74
C ALA A 212 4.01 -7.98 33.24
N LYS A 213 5.00 -7.23 32.74
CA LYS A 213 4.84 -5.87 32.20
C LYS A 213 4.89 -5.82 30.67
N TRP A 214 4.92 -6.97 30.00
CA TRP A 214 4.92 -7.00 28.54
C TRP A 214 3.54 -6.60 28.00
N PRO A 215 3.47 -5.91 26.85
CA PRO A 215 2.20 -5.55 26.22
C PRO A 215 1.63 -6.76 25.47
N TRP A 216 1.25 -7.81 26.21
CA TRP A 216 0.82 -9.10 25.66
C TRP A 216 -0.30 -8.99 24.63
N ALA A 217 -1.28 -8.12 24.87
CA ALA A 217 -2.37 -7.89 23.92
C ALA A 217 -1.85 -7.40 22.55
N SER A 218 -0.93 -6.42 22.54
CA SER A 218 -0.37 -5.89 21.29
C SER A 218 0.57 -6.88 20.61
N LEU A 219 1.34 -7.67 21.38
CA LEU A 219 2.21 -8.72 20.84
C LEU A 219 1.39 -9.86 20.23
N ALA A 220 0.35 -10.31 20.94
CA ALA A 220 -0.58 -11.32 20.45
C ALA A 220 -1.30 -10.84 19.19
N LEU A 221 -1.80 -9.59 19.18
CA LEU A 221 -2.43 -9.01 18.00
C LEU A 221 -1.48 -9.01 16.79
N LEU A 222 -0.22 -8.60 16.97
CA LEU A 222 0.77 -8.62 15.90
C LEU A 222 1.05 -10.05 15.40
N GLY A 223 1.29 -10.98 16.33
CA GLY A 223 1.58 -12.38 16.00
C GLY A 223 0.42 -13.09 15.30
N LEU A 224 -0.79 -12.95 15.83
CA LEU A 224 -2.02 -13.51 15.25
C LEU A 224 -2.33 -12.90 13.89
N SER A 225 -2.11 -11.59 13.72
CA SER A 225 -2.28 -10.93 12.42
C SER A 225 -1.32 -11.48 11.37
N GLY A 226 -0.05 -11.67 11.73
CA GLY A 226 0.94 -12.29 10.85
C GLY A 226 0.57 -13.73 10.47
N ALA A 227 0.19 -14.55 11.46
CA ALA A 227 -0.24 -15.93 11.24
C ALA A 227 -1.48 -16.01 10.37
N LEU A 228 -2.48 -15.15 10.60
CA LEU A 228 -3.71 -15.08 9.82
C LEU A 228 -3.42 -14.68 8.36
N CYS A 229 -2.57 -13.67 8.14
CA CYS A 229 -2.18 -13.28 6.78
C CYS A 229 -1.52 -14.42 6.02
N VAL A 230 -0.61 -15.17 6.66
CA VAL A 230 0.02 -16.35 6.04
C VAL A 230 -1.02 -17.43 5.75
N ALA A 231 -1.86 -17.77 6.73
CA ALA A 231 -2.88 -18.81 6.59
C ALA A 231 -3.86 -18.51 5.45
N LEU A 232 -4.28 -17.26 5.28
CA LEU A 232 -5.19 -16.84 4.21
C LEU A 232 -4.52 -16.71 2.83
N PHE A 233 -3.19 -16.59 2.78
CA PHE A 233 -2.45 -16.51 1.53
C PHE A 233 -2.07 -17.88 0.97
N LEU A 234 -1.95 -18.91 1.81
CA LEU A 234 -1.62 -20.28 1.39
C LEU A 234 -2.56 -20.83 0.30
N PRO A 235 -3.90 -20.68 0.38
CA PRO A 235 -4.82 -21.15 -0.66
C PRO A 235 -4.66 -20.43 -2.01
N VAL A 236 -4.04 -19.24 -2.02
CA VAL A 236 -3.87 -18.42 -3.23
C VAL A 236 -2.63 -18.85 -4.02
N LEU A 237 -1.63 -19.45 -3.37
CA LEU A 237 -0.35 -19.83 -3.99
C LEU A 237 -0.49 -20.71 -5.25
N PRO A 238 -1.40 -21.71 -5.32
CA PRO A 238 -1.58 -22.51 -6.53
C PRO A 238 -2.03 -21.69 -7.74
N TYR A 239 -2.71 -20.57 -7.51
CA TYR A 239 -3.28 -19.70 -8.55
C TYR A 239 -2.34 -18.57 -8.96
N GLU A 240 -1.14 -18.47 -8.35
CA GLU A 240 -0.27 -17.31 -8.51
C GLU A 240 0.10 -17.02 -9.97
N ARG A 241 0.24 -18.06 -10.79
CA ARG A 241 0.55 -17.92 -12.21
C ARG A 241 -0.61 -17.34 -13.02
N ASP A 242 -1.85 -17.53 -12.59
CA ASP A 242 -3.04 -17.22 -13.38
C ASP A 242 -3.41 -15.73 -13.36
N PHE A 243 -2.91 -14.98 -12.38
CA PHE A 243 -3.18 -13.53 -12.27
C PHE A 243 -1.93 -12.64 -12.38
N ARG A 244 -0.76 -13.22 -12.65
CA ARG A 244 0.45 -12.45 -12.93
C ARG A 244 0.35 -11.80 -14.31
N LEU A 245 0.53 -10.48 -14.35
CA LEU A 245 0.58 -9.71 -15.60
C LEU A 245 1.85 -9.98 -16.43
N ALA A 246 2.92 -10.41 -15.75
CA ALA A 246 4.18 -10.77 -16.37
C ALA A 246 4.99 -11.67 -15.43
N PRO A 247 5.96 -12.45 -15.95
CA PRO A 247 6.89 -13.19 -15.12
C PRO A 247 7.67 -12.26 -14.15
N PRO A 248 8.04 -12.76 -12.96
CA PRO A 248 8.81 -12.00 -11.99
C PRO A 248 10.18 -11.65 -12.56
N LEU A 249 10.84 -10.64 -11.99
CA LEU A 249 12.16 -10.21 -12.46
C LEU A 249 13.21 -11.33 -12.34
N LEU A 250 13.07 -12.19 -11.33
CA LEU A 250 13.89 -13.40 -11.16
C LEU A 250 13.87 -14.33 -12.38
N GLU A 251 12.69 -14.53 -12.98
CA GLU A 251 12.52 -15.40 -14.16
C GLU A 251 12.92 -14.69 -15.45
N ARG A 252 12.66 -13.38 -15.55
CA ARG A 252 13.06 -12.57 -16.72
C ARG A 252 14.58 -12.40 -16.83
N GLY A 253 15.28 -12.37 -15.71
CA GLY A 253 16.73 -12.15 -15.66
C GLY A 253 17.17 -10.82 -16.27
N GLY A 254 18.37 -10.81 -16.87
CA GLY A 254 18.89 -9.67 -17.61
C GLY A 254 19.48 -8.54 -16.76
N GLY A 255 19.85 -7.42 -17.41
CA GLY A 255 20.53 -6.30 -16.74
C GLY A 255 19.70 -5.66 -15.63
N GLN A 256 18.36 -5.56 -15.80
CA GLN A 256 17.45 -5.01 -14.81
C GLN A 256 17.51 -5.78 -13.48
N PHE A 257 17.50 -7.12 -13.53
CA PHE A 257 17.64 -7.97 -12.35
C PHE A 257 18.92 -7.65 -11.55
N HIS A 258 20.06 -7.58 -12.23
CA HIS A 258 21.33 -7.28 -11.59
C HIS A 258 21.36 -5.87 -10.98
N TRP A 259 20.83 -4.87 -11.68
CA TRP A 259 20.74 -3.49 -11.16
C TRP A 259 19.92 -3.39 -9.89
N VAL A 260 18.78 -4.09 -9.82
CA VAL A 260 17.93 -4.14 -8.62
C VAL A 260 18.69 -4.70 -7.43
N LEU A 261 19.39 -5.82 -7.63
CA LEU A 261 20.17 -6.45 -6.55
C LEU A 261 21.34 -5.59 -6.11
N ILE A 262 22.11 -5.03 -7.04
CA ILE A 262 23.28 -4.19 -6.74
C ILE A 262 22.86 -2.94 -5.96
N LEU A 263 21.81 -2.25 -6.41
CA LEU A 263 21.35 -1.03 -5.76
C LEU A 263 20.68 -1.31 -4.42
N GLY A 264 19.89 -2.38 -4.33
CA GLY A 264 19.30 -2.84 -3.06
C GLY A 264 20.38 -3.21 -2.03
N ALA A 265 21.37 -4.00 -2.44
CA ALA A 265 22.50 -4.37 -1.60
C ALA A 265 23.33 -3.14 -1.18
N GLY A 266 23.63 -2.23 -2.11
CA GLY A 266 24.36 -0.99 -1.81
C GLY A 266 23.63 -0.09 -0.81
N ALA A 267 22.32 0.10 -0.98
CA ALA A 267 21.50 0.86 -0.04
C ALA A 267 21.42 0.19 1.34
N ALA A 268 21.27 -1.15 1.39
CA ALA A 268 21.25 -1.91 2.64
C ALA A 268 22.60 -1.85 3.38
N LEU A 269 23.72 -2.03 2.67
CA LEU A 269 25.07 -1.92 3.22
C LEU A 269 25.35 -0.52 3.77
N LEU A 270 24.94 0.53 3.05
CA LEU A 270 25.05 1.90 3.53
C LEU A 270 24.22 2.13 4.81
N ALA A 271 22.99 1.60 4.87
CA ALA A 271 22.18 1.67 6.07
C ALA A 271 22.83 0.93 7.25
N LEU A 272 23.43 -0.24 7.03
CA LEU A 272 24.20 -0.97 8.04
C LEU A 272 25.44 -0.21 8.52
N ALA A 273 26.20 0.38 7.59
CA ALA A 273 27.36 1.22 7.92
C ALA A 273 26.98 2.41 8.81
N GLN A 274 25.73 2.88 8.69
CA GLN A 274 25.16 3.94 9.54
C GLN A 274 24.44 3.41 10.80
N ARG A 275 24.61 2.13 11.13
CA ARG A 275 24.00 1.45 12.29
C ARG A 275 22.46 1.47 12.26
N ARG A 276 21.86 1.28 11.09
CA ARG A 276 20.40 1.24 10.88
C ARG A 276 19.94 -0.14 10.39
N PRO A 277 20.03 -1.19 11.22
CA PRO A 277 19.71 -2.56 10.79
C PRO A 277 18.26 -2.74 10.32
N ALA A 278 17.29 -2.06 10.95
CA ALA A 278 15.89 -2.16 10.52
C ALA A 278 15.63 -1.54 9.14
N VAL A 279 16.31 -0.42 8.81
CA VAL A 279 16.25 0.18 7.47
C VAL A 279 16.90 -0.74 6.45
N ALA A 280 18.09 -1.27 6.76
CA ALA A 280 18.79 -2.20 5.88
C ALA A 280 17.96 -3.46 5.58
N ALA A 281 17.37 -4.06 6.62
CA ALA A 281 16.49 -5.21 6.49
C ALA A 281 15.22 -4.87 5.69
N SER A 282 14.63 -3.68 5.86
CA SER A 282 13.47 -3.25 5.08
C SER A 282 13.84 -3.08 3.60
N VAL A 283 14.98 -2.46 3.30
CA VAL A 283 15.52 -2.38 1.93
C VAL A 283 15.72 -3.78 1.33
N ALA A 284 16.28 -4.72 2.09
CA ALA A 284 16.48 -6.10 1.65
C ALA A 284 15.14 -6.80 1.36
N VAL A 285 14.14 -6.68 2.23
CA VAL A 285 12.80 -7.23 2.03
C VAL A 285 12.15 -6.63 0.77
N VAL A 286 12.19 -5.31 0.61
CA VAL A 286 11.60 -4.65 -0.56
C VAL A 286 12.32 -5.02 -1.86
N THR A 287 13.65 -5.16 -1.81
CA THR A 287 14.45 -5.63 -2.96
C THR A 287 14.08 -7.07 -3.31
N ALA A 288 13.96 -7.97 -2.32
CA ALA A 288 13.53 -9.34 -2.55
C ALA A 288 12.13 -9.40 -3.16
N LEU A 289 11.17 -8.64 -2.62
CA LEU A 289 9.81 -8.55 -3.17
C LEU A 289 9.81 -7.99 -4.60
N ALA A 290 10.61 -6.96 -4.90
CA ALA A 290 10.75 -6.44 -6.26
C ALA A 290 11.31 -7.46 -7.25
N VAL A 291 12.08 -8.45 -6.77
CA VAL A 291 12.66 -9.52 -7.59
C VAL A 291 11.66 -10.66 -7.83
N VAL A 292 10.92 -11.06 -6.81
CA VAL A 292 10.04 -12.25 -6.85
C VAL A 292 8.58 -11.93 -7.21
N ASP A 293 8.15 -10.68 -7.05
CA ASP A 293 6.78 -10.24 -7.32
C ASP A 293 6.67 -9.47 -8.65
N THR A 294 5.43 -9.30 -9.09
CA THR A 294 4.93 -8.78 -10.37
C THR A 294 5.36 -7.33 -10.63
N PRO A 295 5.61 -6.91 -11.90
CA PRO A 295 6.05 -5.56 -12.26
C PRO A 295 4.94 -4.49 -12.24
N ALA A 296 3.93 -4.64 -11.38
CA ALA A 296 2.87 -3.65 -11.25
C ALA A 296 3.33 -2.42 -10.46
N TRP A 297 3.14 -1.22 -11.00
CA TRP A 297 3.66 0.03 -10.42
C TRP A 297 3.11 0.37 -9.04
N TRP A 298 1.90 -0.08 -8.69
CA TRP A 298 1.36 0.16 -7.36
C TRP A 298 2.12 -0.59 -6.26
N HIS A 299 2.90 -1.63 -6.62
CA HIS A 299 3.81 -2.32 -5.68
C HIS A 299 4.94 -1.40 -5.17
N ALA A 300 5.23 -0.32 -5.91
CA ALA A 300 6.25 0.65 -5.57
C ALA A 300 6.04 1.36 -4.22
N LEU A 301 4.80 1.37 -3.70
CA LEU A 301 4.48 2.00 -2.41
C LEU A 301 5.32 1.43 -1.25
N MET A 302 5.82 0.19 -1.37
CA MET A 302 6.73 -0.40 -0.39
C MET A 302 8.04 0.40 -0.23
N LEU A 303 8.48 1.10 -1.28
CA LEU A 303 9.71 1.91 -1.24
C LEU A 303 9.60 3.13 -0.33
N LEU A 304 8.38 3.59 -0.05
CA LEU A 304 8.14 4.71 0.84
C LEU A 304 8.47 4.37 2.31
N VAL A 305 8.50 3.09 2.67
CA VAL A 305 8.77 2.62 4.05
C VAL A 305 10.19 2.95 4.52
N PRO A 306 11.27 2.45 3.88
CA PRO A 306 12.63 2.76 4.33
C PRO A 306 12.96 4.25 4.21
N LEU A 307 12.34 4.95 3.25
CA LEU A 307 12.46 6.40 3.09
C LEU A 307 11.85 7.15 4.30
N ALA A 308 10.59 6.85 4.66
CA ALA A 308 9.94 7.47 5.81
C ALA A 308 10.67 7.21 7.12
N ALA A 309 11.18 5.98 7.30
CA ALA A 309 11.93 5.61 8.49
C ALA A 309 13.24 6.41 8.64
N THR A 310 13.93 6.71 7.53
CA THR A 310 15.23 7.41 7.55
C THR A 310 15.09 8.91 7.73
N VAL A 311 14.09 9.51 7.06
CA VAL A 311 13.93 10.97 6.97
C VAL A 311 13.51 11.62 8.28
N ALA A 312 12.80 10.90 9.14
CA ALA A 312 12.22 11.44 10.36
C ALA A 312 13.21 11.77 11.48
N GLU A 313 14.43 11.22 11.42
CA GLU A 313 15.39 11.37 12.49
C GLU A 313 16.22 12.67 12.40
N ARG A 314 16.93 13.05 13.48
CA ARG A 314 17.81 14.25 13.52
C ARG A 314 18.77 14.33 12.31
N ARG A 315 19.03 15.53 11.77
CA ARG A 315 19.91 15.69 10.60
C ARG A 315 21.37 15.34 10.94
N THR A 316 21.97 14.44 10.17
CA THR A 316 23.43 14.24 10.11
C THR A 316 23.85 14.08 8.65
N PRO A 317 25.10 14.41 8.27
CA PRO A 317 25.57 14.25 6.89
C PRO A 317 25.38 12.83 6.35
N ALA A 318 25.64 11.81 7.18
CA ALA A 318 25.42 10.41 6.83
C ALA A 318 23.95 10.12 6.46
N ARG A 319 22.99 10.71 7.19
CA ARG A 319 21.55 10.53 6.93
C ARG A 319 21.10 11.21 5.64
N VAL A 320 21.66 12.38 5.33
CA VAL A 320 21.42 13.06 4.06
C VAL A 320 21.85 12.14 2.91
N LEU A 321 23.07 11.60 3.00
CA LEU A 321 23.59 10.64 2.01
C LEU A 321 22.67 9.42 1.88
N LEU A 322 22.28 8.78 2.99
CA LEU A 322 21.38 7.62 2.95
C LEU A 322 20.02 7.97 2.32
N THR A 323 19.46 9.14 2.65
CA THR A 323 18.19 9.58 2.07
C THR A 323 18.31 9.78 0.56
N VAL A 324 19.38 10.43 0.09
CA VAL A 324 19.65 10.61 -1.34
C VAL A 324 19.79 9.25 -2.02
N VAL A 325 20.55 8.32 -1.44
CA VAL A 325 20.70 6.96 -1.96
C VAL A 325 19.36 6.22 -2.02
N LEU A 326 18.52 6.33 -1.00
CA LEU A 326 17.18 5.73 -1.00
C LEU A 326 16.23 6.35 -2.03
N VAL A 327 16.32 7.66 -2.26
CA VAL A 327 15.56 8.32 -3.34
C VAL A 327 16.05 7.86 -4.70
N CYS A 328 17.36 7.81 -4.94
CA CYS A 328 17.93 7.27 -6.17
C CYS A 328 17.53 5.81 -6.39
N TRP A 329 17.67 4.97 -5.36
CA TRP A 329 17.25 3.58 -5.37
C TRP A 329 15.76 3.44 -5.71
N LEU A 330 14.90 4.27 -5.11
CA LEU A 330 13.46 4.28 -5.40
C LEU A 330 13.19 4.63 -6.86
N LEU A 331 13.81 5.69 -7.39
CA LEU A 331 13.60 6.13 -8.77
C LEU A 331 14.08 5.07 -9.76
N VAL A 332 15.23 4.43 -9.50
CA VAL A 332 15.79 3.40 -10.37
C VAL A 332 14.92 2.14 -10.33
N LEU A 333 14.52 1.66 -9.14
CA LEU A 333 13.59 0.54 -9.01
C LEU A 333 12.29 0.83 -9.74
N HIS A 334 11.79 2.06 -9.62
CA HIS A 334 10.54 2.41 -10.27
C HIS A 334 10.63 2.39 -11.79
N HIS A 335 11.75 2.82 -12.36
CA HIS A 335 11.95 2.78 -13.80
C HIS A 335 12.20 1.36 -14.33
N ASN A 336 12.93 0.52 -13.58
CA ASN A 336 13.43 -0.76 -14.08
C ASN A 336 12.56 -1.96 -13.69
N VAL A 337 11.80 -1.88 -12.60
CA VAL A 337 10.99 -2.99 -12.11
C VAL A 337 9.55 -2.86 -12.54
N TRP A 338 8.97 -1.66 -12.44
CA TRP A 338 7.54 -1.49 -12.61
C TRP A 338 7.15 -0.77 -13.89
N LEU A 339 6.04 -1.21 -14.49
CA LEU A 339 5.56 -0.80 -15.82
C LEU A 339 4.87 0.57 -15.84
N SER A 340 5.44 1.60 -15.22
CA SER A 340 5.02 3.01 -15.28
C SER A 340 5.95 3.86 -14.42
N THR A 341 5.86 5.20 -14.46
CA THR A 341 6.56 6.10 -13.51
C THR A 341 5.58 6.70 -12.49
N PRO A 342 6.00 7.10 -11.27
CA PRO A 342 5.09 7.77 -10.31
C PRO A 342 4.54 9.07 -10.87
N LEU A 343 5.38 9.76 -11.64
CA LEU A 343 5.06 11.00 -12.34
C LEU A 343 4.05 10.77 -13.48
N GLY A 344 3.73 9.51 -13.80
CA GLY A 344 2.63 9.15 -14.71
C GLY A 344 1.31 9.80 -14.31
N VAL A 345 1.10 10.11 -13.02
CA VAL A 345 -0.10 10.85 -12.57
C VAL A 345 -0.30 12.17 -13.32
N PHE A 346 0.77 12.90 -13.64
CA PHE A 346 0.66 14.17 -14.36
C PHE A 346 0.27 13.95 -15.84
N THR A 347 0.86 12.93 -16.46
CA THR A 347 0.50 12.54 -17.84
C THR A 347 -0.94 12.04 -17.90
N GLU A 348 -1.35 11.21 -16.96
CA GLU A 348 -2.71 10.67 -16.87
C GLU A 348 -3.74 11.77 -16.60
N LEU A 349 -3.44 12.74 -15.71
CA LEU A 349 -4.29 13.92 -15.48
C LEU A 349 -4.42 14.79 -16.72
N SER A 350 -3.33 14.97 -17.48
CA SER A 350 -3.36 15.73 -18.74
C SER A 350 -4.24 15.05 -19.79
N ILE A 351 -4.07 13.73 -19.98
CA ILE A 351 -4.88 12.92 -20.90
C ILE A 351 -6.35 12.97 -20.48
N TRP A 352 -6.64 12.81 -19.18
CA TRP A 352 -7.99 12.91 -18.64
C TRP A 352 -8.62 14.29 -18.91
N ALA A 353 -7.88 15.37 -18.71
CA ALA A 353 -8.37 16.72 -18.97
C ALA A 353 -8.65 16.97 -20.46
N GLN A 354 -7.88 16.36 -21.37
CA GLN A 354 -8.14 16.40 -22.81
C GLN A 354 -9.43 15.64 -23.16
N ARG A 355 -9.65 14.45 -22.57
CA ARG A 355 -10.88 13.66 -22.76
C ARG A 355 -12.15 14.36 -22.28
N LEU A 356 -12.07 15.27 -21.31
CA LEU A 356 -13.21 16.07 -20.87
C LEU A 356 -13.61 17.17 -21.85
N ARG A 357 -12.68 17.64 -22.68
CA ARG A 357 -12.93 18.70 -23.67
C ARG A 357 -13.46 18.16 -25.00
N ALA A 358 -13.21 16.88 -25.27
CA ALA A 358 -13.82 16.13 -26.36
C ALA A 358 -15.23 15.66 -25.99
#